data_AF-A0A6J1BRB1-F1
#
_entry.id   AF-A0A6J1BRB1-F1
#
_cell.length_a   1.000
_cell.length_b   1.000
_cell.length_c   1.000
_cell.angle_alpha   90.00
_cell.angle_beta   90.00
_cell.angle_gamma   90.00
#
_symmetry.space_group_name_H-M   'P 1'
#
loop_
_entity.id
_entity.type
_entity.pdbx_description
1 polymer ?
#
loop_
_entity_poly.entity_id
_entity_poly.type
_entity_poly.pdbx_seq_one_letter_code
_entity_poly.pdbx_strand_id
1 'polypeptide(L)'
;MPLRYCAQNLLRAEPTPLYKFEWRPESKAFMHVMCKASGKIVTSVEVPLYITFHFINAYEERDEEGRITAVIADCCEHNANPVILDRLRLNNLRRFALKDALPDARVGRFRIPMDGSGNGTLEAALEPEEHGRGMDMCSFNPAFLGKKYRYAYACGAKRPCNFPNTLTKIDLVEKKAKNWHEDGAIPSEPFFVARPGATEEDDGVVISMVSGKNGEGYALLLDGSTFEEIARAKFPYGLPYGLHGCWVPKT
;
A
#
# COMPACT_ATOMS: atom_id res chain seq x y z
N MET A 1 -6.85 -3.52 13.43
CA MET A 1 -6.16 -2.35 14.00
C MET A 1 -6.99 -1.71 15.11
N PRO A 2 -6.37 -1.07 16.12
CA PRO A 2 -7.08 -0.45 17.25
C PRO A 2 -7.56 0.99 16.96
N LEU A 3 -7.76 1.34 15.68
CA LEU A 3 -8.45 2.58 15.29
C LEU A 3 -9.95 2.29 15.24
N ARG A 4 -10.72 2.85 16.17
CA ARG A 4 -12.14 2.53 16.36
C ARG A 4 -13.02 3.71 15.96
N TYR A 5 -14.18 3.41 15.38
CA TYR A 5 -15.21 4.42 15.18
C TYR A 5 -15.73 4.89 16.55
N CYS A 6 -15.78 6.21 16.76
CA CYS A 6 -16.23 6.81 18.01
C CYS A 6 -17.59 7.49 17.80
N ALA A 7 -18.66 6.82 18.22
CA ALA A 7 -20.02 7.34 18.12
C ALA A 7 -20.20 8.66 18.88
N GLN A 8 -19.51 8.85 20.01
CA GLN A 8 -19.54 10.12 20.74
C GLN A 8 -19.00 11.28 19.88
N ASN A 9 -17.87 11.07 19.19
CA ASN A 9 -17.31 12.07 18.27
C ASN A 9 -18.21 12.30 17.05
N LEU A 10 -18.96 11.29 16.62
CA LEU A 10 -20.00 11.46 15.59
C LEU A 10 -21.10 12.40 16.09
N LEU A 11 -21.71 12.06 17.22
CA LEU A 11 -22.90 12.72 17.76
C LEU A 11 -22.63 14.15 18.25
N ARG A 12 -21.45 14.43 18.81
CA ARG A 12 -21.08 15.78 19.24
C ARG A 12 -20.88 16.76 18.08
N ALA A 13 -20.67 16.26 16.86
CA ALA A 13 -20.39 17.06 15.66
C ALA A 13 -19.18 18.03 15.78
N GLU A 14 -18.32 17.86 16.78
CA GLU A 14 -17.11 18.68 16.98
C GLU A 14 -15.90 18.10 16.22
N PRO A 15 -14.95 18.95 15.79
CA PRO A 15 -13.67 18.48 15.25
C PRO A 15 -12.85 17.80 16.34
N THR A 16 -12.47 16.54 16.12
CA THR A 16 -11.51 15.82 16.98
C THR A 16 -10.21 15.53 16.21
N PRO A 17 -9.09 15.22 16.88
CA PRO A 17 -7.80 14.96 16.22
C PRO A 17 -7.89 13.88 15.14
N LEU A 18 -8.71 12.85 15.33
CA LEU A 18 -8.93 11.75 14.39
C LEU A 18 -10.38 11.73 13.84
N TYR A 19 -11.05 12.88 13.83
CA TYR A 19 -12.41 13.06 13.32
C TYR A 19 -13.46 12.18 14.00
N LYS A 20 -13.86 11.09 13.35
CA LYS A 20 -14.87 10.13 13.81
C LYS A 20 -14.23 8.86 14.35
N PHE A 21 -12.92 8.85 14.47
CA PHE A 21 -12.15 7.75 15.00
C PHE A 21 -11.49 8.10 16.32
N GLU A 22 -11.07 7.05 17.02
CA GLU A 22 -10.30 7.12 18.24
C GLU A 22 -9.27 5.99 18.25
N TRP A 23 -8.04 6.31 18.66
CA TRP A 23 -6.98 5.33 18.80
C TRP A 23 -7.10 4.66 20.17
N ARG A 24 -7.31 3.34 20.18
CA ARG A 24 -7.60 2.51 21.37
C ARG A 24 -6.60 1.37 21.52
N PRO A 25 -5.29 1.63 21.70
CA PRO A 25 -4.24 0.60 21.69
C PRO A 25 -4.46 -0.47 22.76
N GLU A 26 -5.11 -0.14 23.87
CA GLU A 26 -5.52 -1.07 24.93
C GLU A 26 -6.53 -2.12 24.46
N SER A 27 -7.25 -1.85 23.35
CA SER A 27 -8.13 -2.83 22.70
C SER A 27 -7.39 -3.87 21.84
N LYS A 28 -6.05 -3.78 21.79
CA LYS A 28 -5.15 -4.66 21.02
C LYS A 28 -5.45 -4.65 19.51
N ALA A 29 -4.72 -5.44 18.74
CA ALA A 29 -4.96 -5.63 17.33
C ALA A 29 -5.12 -7.11 17.01
N PHE A 30 -6.00 -7.41 16.04
CA PHE A 30 -6.31 -8.79 15.65
C PHE A 30 -6.33 -8.92 14.13
N MET A 31 -6.02 -10.13 13.66
CA MET A 31 -6.32 -10.61 12.30
C MET A 31 -7.25 -11.80 12.39
N HIS A 32 -8.23 -11.83 11.49
CA HIS A 32 -9.25 -12.89 11.42
C HIS A 32 -9.16 -13.58 10.06
N VAL A 33 -8.97 -14.89 10.06
CA VAL A 33 -9.02 -15.71 8.84
C VAL A 33 -10.40 -16.33 8.75
N MET A 34 -11.08 -16.12 7.64
CA MET A 34 -12.43 -16.61 7.39
C MET A 34 -12.46 -17.49 6.15
N CYS A 35 -13.17 -18.62 6.24
CA CYS A 35 -13.40 -19.47 5.09
C CYS A 35 -14.37 -18.76 4.13
N LYS A 36 -13.90 -18.39 2.93
CA LYS A 36 -14.71 -17.67 1.94
C LYS A 36 -15.98 -18.43 1.53
N ALA A 37 -15.92 -19.76 1.46
CA ALA A 37 -17.06 -20.58 1.05
C ALA A 37 -18.14 -20.71 2.13
N SER A 38 -17.74 -20.80 3.40
CA SER A 38 -18.69 -21.04 4.51
C SER A 38 -19.01 -19.82 5.36
N GLY A 39 -18.23 -18.74 5.23
CA GLY A 39 -18.31 -17.55 6.07
C GLY A 39 -17.84 -17.77 7.52
N LYS A 40 -17.37 -18.97 7.89
CA LYS A 40 -16.92 -19.26 9.26
C LYS A 40 -15.53 -18.71 9.50
N ILE A 41 -15.31 -18.19 10.71
CA ILE A 41 -13.98 -17.85 11.22
C ILE A 41 -13.21 -19.16 11.42
N VAL A 42 -12.04 -19.26 10.79
CA VAL A 42 -11.11 -20.39 10.91
C VAL A 42 -10.16 -20.17 12.08
N THR A 43 -9.60 -18.97 12.18
CA THR A 43 -8.77 -18.56 13.33
C THR A 43 -8.86 -17.05 13.54
N SER A 44 -8.57 -16.61 14.76
CA SER A 44 -8.41 -15.21 15.14
C SER A 44 -7.20 -15.10 16.03
N VAL A 45 -6.24 -14.27 15.63
CA VAL A 45 -4.97 -14.11 16.34
C VAL A 45 -4.75 -12.66 16.74
N GLU A 46 -4.20 -12.45 17.92
CA GLU A 46 -3.65 -11.16 18.33
C GLU A 46 -2.39 -10.87 17.50
N VAL A 47 -2.22 -9.64 17.03
CA VAL A 47 -1.05 -9.20 16.26
C VAL A 47 -0.49 -7.91 16.85
N PRO A 48 0.77 -7.54 16.56
CA PRO A 48 1.28 -6.22 16.93
C PRO A 48 0.35 -5.11 16.43
N LEU A 49 0.34 -3.98 17.14
CA LEU A 49 -0.46 -2.82 16.70
C LEU A 49 0.00 -2.38 15.31
N TYR A 50 -0.96 -1.94 14.50
CA TYR A 50 -0.70 -1.49 13.13
C TYR A 50 -1.75 -0.46 12.72
N ILE A 51 -1.38 0.34 11.72
CA ILE A 51 -2.33 1.14 10.94
C ILE A 51 -2.02 0.87 9.47
N THR A 52 -3.06 0.59 8.70
CA THR A 52 -2.96 0.38 7.27
C THR A 52 -4.26 0.82 6.61
N PHE A 53 -4.16 1.39 5.43
CA PHE A 53 -5.30 1.63 4.54
C PHE A 53 -5.43 0.53 3.50
N HIS A 54 -4.29 0.05 2.99
CA HIS A 54 -4.23 -0.86 1.85
C HIS A 54 -3.48 -2.14 2.19
N PHE A 55 -4.16 -3.27 2.02
CA PHE A 55 -3.49 -4.56 1.87
C PHE A 55 -3.01 -4.70 0.42
N ILE A 56 -1.81 -5.24 0.27
CA ILE A 56 -1.19 -5.49 -1.04
C ILE A 56 -1.76 -6.80 -1.60
N ASN A 57 -1.47 -7.92 -0.93
CA ASN A 57 -1.95 -9.25 -1.29
C ASN A 57 -1.93 -10.17 -0.06
N ALA A 58 -2.58 -11.32 -0.15
CA ALA A 58 -2.53 -12.36 0.87
C ALA A 58 -2.48 -13.74 0.22
N TYR A 59 -1.82 -14.71 0.84
CA TYR A 59 -1.71 -16.06 0.33
C TYR A 59 -1.50 -17.10 1.44
N GLU A 60 -1.72 -18.37 1.12
CA GLU A 60 -1.50 -19.49 2.03
C GLU A 60 -0.05 -19.97 1.94
N GLU A 61 0.61 -20.12 3.09
CA GLU A 61 1.87 -20.85 3.23
C GLU A 61 1.55 -22.33 3.46
N ARG A 62 2.28 -23.22 2.78
CA ARG A 62 2.09 -24.67 2.84
C ARG A 62 3.39 -25.39 3.14
N ASP A 63 3.31 -26.51 3.86
CA ASP A 63 4.42 -27.43 4.05
C ASP A 63 4.64 -28.35 2.83
N GLU A 64 5.63 -29.24 2.92
CA GLU A 64 5.98 -30.20 1.86
C GLU A 64 4.84 -31.18 1.55
N GLU A 65 3.97 -31.47 2.52
CA GLU A 65 2.77 -32.29 2.34
C GLU A 65 1.56 -31.50 1.81
N GLY A 66 1.72 -30.20 1.58
CA GLY A 66 0.69 -29.31 1.04
C GLY A 66 -0.35 -28.85 2.07
N ARG A 67 -0.14 -29.08 3.37
CA ARG A 67 -1.01 -28.57 4.45
C ARG A 67 -0.76 -27.08 4.65
N ILE A 68 -1.82 -26.32 4.91
CA ILE A 68 -1.71 -24.87 5.18
C ILE A 68 -1.14 -24.69 6.58
N THR A 69 0.03 -24.06 6.68
CA THR A 69 0.73 -23.78 7.95
C THR A 69 0.50 -22.36 8.45
N ALA A 70 0.27 -21.41 7.53
CA ALA A 70 -0.03 -20.02 7.83
C ALA A 70 -0.77 -19.32 6.69
N VAL A 71 -1.39 -18.19 6.99
CA VAL A 71 -1.78 -17.18 6.01
C VAL A 71 -0.81 -16.01 6.11
N ILE A 72 -0.25 -15.60 4.97
CA ILE A 72 0.56 -14.40 4.84
C ILE A 72 -0.31 -13.27 4.31
N ALA A 73 -0.21 -12.07 4.88
CA ALA A 73 -0.88 -10.89 4.36
C ALA A 73 0.06 -9.69 4.39
N ASP A 74 0.31 -9.11 3.23
CA ASP A 74 1.17 -7.94 3.08
C ASP A 74 0.33 -6.66 3.01
N CYS A 75 0.80 -5.56 3.57
CA CYS A 75 0.11 -4.28 3.56
C CYS A 75 1.05 -3.06 3.57
N CYS A 76 0.51 -1.90 3.23
CA CYS A 76 1.15 -0.60 3.45
C CYS A 76 0.94 -0.21 4.92
N GLU A 77 1.94 -0.43 5.77
CA GLU A 77 1.85 -0.28 7.22
C GLU A 77 2.47 1.04 7.68
N HIS A 78 1.75 1.80 8.51
CA HIS A 78 2.14 3.13 8.99
C HIS A 78 2.70 3.11 10.42
N ASN A 79 3.47 2.08 10.78
CA ASN A 79 4.12 1.89 12.09
C ASN A 79 3.20 2.13 13.30
N ALA A 80 1.97 1.63 13.25
CA ALA A 80 0.92 1.86 14.26
C ALA A 80 0.69 3.35 14.61
N ASN A 81 0.98 4.27 13.69
CA ASN A 81 0.99 5.70 13.96
C ASN A 81 -0.19 6.42 13.25
N PRO A 82 -1.21 6.89 14.00
CA PRO A 82 -2.40 7.50 13.38
C PRO A 82 -2.15 8.90 12.84
N VAL A 83 -0.95 9.47 13.01
CA VAL A 83 -0.58 10.81 12.54
C VAL A 83 -0.77 10.97 11.03
N ILE A 84 -0.70 9.89 10.25
CA ILE A 84 -0.97 9.94 8.81
C ILE A 84 -2.36 10.54 8.50
N LEU A 85 -3.38 10.27 9.32
CA LEU A 85 -4.73 10.82 9.14
C LEU A 85 -4.79 12.35 9.30
N ASP A 86 -3.96 12.92 10.18
CA ASP A 86 -3.84 14.37 10.32
C ASP A 86 -2.99 14.96 9.18
N ARG A 87 -1.90 14.28 8.78
CA ARG A 87 -1.01 14.75 7.72
C ARG A 87 -1.70 14.86 6.36
N LEU A 88 -2.65 13.97 6.08
CA LEU A 88 -3.44 13.98 4.84
C LEU A 88 -4.53 15.07 4.79
N ARG A 89 -4.66 15.91 5.83
CA ARG A 89 -5.58 17.06 5.80
C ARG A 89 -5.13 18.07 4.75
N LEU A 90 -6.07 18.61 3.98
CA LEU A 90 -5.78 19.60 2.92
C LEU A 90 -4.98 20.81 3.44
N ASN A 91 -5.27 21.30 4.64
CA ASN A 91 -4.53 22.42 5.23
C ASN A 91 -3.06 22.07 5.49
N ASN A 92 -2.75 20.81 5.79
CA ASN A 92 -1.39 20.33 5.97
C ASN A 92 -0.71 20.06 4.62
N LEU A 93 -1.41 19.44 3.67
CA LEU A 93 -0.87 19.17 2.33
C LEU A 93 -0.57 20.44 1.53
N ARG A 94 -1.38 21.50 1.71
CA ARG A 94 -1.20 22.80 1.04
C ARG A 94 -0.14 23.68 1.69
N ARG A 95 0.40 23.29 2.86
CA ARG A 95 1.47 24.04 3.51
C ARG A 95 2.79 23.74 2.84
N PHE A 96 3.48 24.79 2.39
CA PHE A 96 4.88 24.68 2.00
C PHE A 96 5.72 24.32 3.22
N ALA A 97 6.21 23.09 3.26
CA ALA A 97 7.09 22.60 4.32
C ALA A 97 8.47 22.33 3.72
N LEU A 98 9.48 23.09 4.17
CA LEU A 98 10.89 22.83 3.86
C LEU A 98 11.46 21.61 4.63
N LYS A 99 10.63 20.90 5.40
CA LYS A 99 11.02 19.81 6.28
C LYS A 99 10.25 18.55 5.92
N ASP A 100 10.89 17.40 6.11
CA ASP A 100 10.26 16.10 5.97
C ASP A 100 9.06 15.97 6.92
N ALA A 101 7.88 15.71 6.37
CA ALA A 101 6.61 15.71 7.11
C ALA A 101 5.76 14.46 6.84
N LEU A 102 6.13 13.65 5.85
CA LEU A 102 5.51 12.36 5.59
C LEU A 102 5.86 11.39 6.72
N PRO A 103 4.89 10.82 7.45
CA PRO A 103 5.17 9.77 8.45
C PRO A 103 5.80 8.54 7.80
N ASP A 104 6.63 7.83 8.54
CA ASP A 104 7.24 6.59 8.04
C ASP A 104 6.18 5.50 7.83
N ALA A 105 6.28 4.82 6.70
CA ALA A 105 5.51 3.64 6.34
C ALA A 105 6.44 2.56 5.80
N ARG A 106 5.97 1.32 5.74
CA ARG A 106 6.70 0.15 5.26
C ARG A 106 5.79 -0.87 4.59
N VAL A 107 6.38 -1.80 3.87
CA VAL A 107 5.70 -3.05 3.51
C VAL A 107 5.64 -3.93 4.77
N GLY A 108 4.49 -3.94 5.43
CA GLY A 108 4.22 -4.82 6.57
C GLY A 108 3.81 -6.21 6.09
N ARG A 109 4.39 -7.25 6.69
CA ARG A 109 4.05 -8.65 6.43
C ARG A 109 3.49 -9.29 7.70
N PHE A 110 2.21 -9.64 7.67
CA PHE A 110 1.60 -10.45 8.71
C PHE A 110 1.83 -11.93 8.42
N ARG A 111 2.14 -12.70 9.47
CA ARG A 111 2.03 -14.15 9.45
C ARG A 111 0.99 -14.60 10.46
N ILE A 112 -0.08 -15.21 9.97
CA ILE A 112 -1.16 -15.78 10.78
C ILE A 112 -1.00 -17.31 10.81
N PRO A 113 -0.47 -17.89 11.89
CA PRO A 113 -0.29 -19.33 12.00
C PRO A 113 -1.63 -20.10 12.04
N MET A 114 -1.64 -21.30 11.45
CA MET A 114 -2.79 -22.22 11.40
C MET A 114 -2.65 -23.42 12.34
N ASP A 115 -1.72 -23.34 13.29
CA ASP A 115 -1.40 -24.37 14.30
C ASP A 115 -2.22 -24.25 15.60
N GLY A 116 -3.17 -23.30 15.64
CA GLY A 116 -3.99 -23.02 16.83
C GLY A 116 -3.37 -22.03 17.81
N SER A 117 -2.20 -21.47 17.52
CA SER A 117 -1.63 -20.38 18.32
C SER A 117 -2.52 -19.12 18.28
N GLY A 118 -2.58 -18.42 19.41
CA GLY A 118 -3.40 -17.21 19.56
C GLY A 118 -2.74 -15.91 19.08
N ASN A 119 -1.50 -15.97 18.60
CA ASN A 119 -0.71 -14.80 18.23
C ASN A 119 -0.13 -14.94 16.81
N GLY A 120 -0.25 -13.88 16.02
CA GLY A 120 0.44 -13.71 14.74
C GLY A 120 1.58 -12.71 14.86
N THR A 121 2.39 -12.61 13.81
CA THR A 121 3.50 -11.64 13.74
C THR A 121 3.20 -10.54 12.73
N LEU A 122 3.91 -9.42 12.87
CA LEU A 122 3.97 -8.34 11.89
C LEU A 122 5.42 -7.88 11.78
N GLU A 123 6.02 -8.05 10.61
CA GLU A 123 7.40 -7.66 10.31
C GLU A 123 7.48 -6.78 9.07
N ALA A 124 8.65 -6.20 8.80
CA ALA A 124 8.89 -5.55 7.51
C ALA A 124 9.26 -6.62 6.48
N ALA A 125 8.60 -6.62 5.32
CA ALA A 125 8.91 -7.59 4.25
C ALA A 125 10.30 -7.35 3.63
N LEU A 126 10.78 -6.11 3.69
CA LEU A 126 12.10 -5.62 3.29
C LEU A 126 12.45 -4.38 4.11
N GLU A 127 13.72 -3.94 4.06
CA GLU A 127 14.18 -2.75 4.77
C GLU A 127 13.43 -1.49 4.29
N PRO A 128 12.83 -0.69 5.19
CA PRO A 128 12.05 0.50 4.80
C PRO A 128 12.83 1.53 3.97
N GLU A 129 14.15 1.59 4.11
CA GLU A 129 15.05 2.45 3.35
C GLU A 129 14.99 2.22 1.84
N GLU A 130 14.72 0.97 1.40
CA GLU A 130 14.66 0.60 -0.02
C GLU A 130 13.59 1.42 -0.78
N HIS A 131 12.48 1.71 -0.11
CA HIS A 131 11.37 2.50 -0.64
C HIS A 131 11.24 3.87 0.06
N GLY A 132 12.33 4.35 0.67
CA GLY A 132 12.44 5.67 1.29
C GLY A 132 11.48 5.92 2.45
N ARG A 133 11.08 4.86 3.17
CA ARG A 133 10.14 4.91 4.31
C ARG A 133 8.79 5.55 3.96
N GLY A 134 8.40 5.54 2.69
CA GLY A 134 7.04 5.87 2.24
C GLY A 134 6.47 4.68 1.50
N MET A 135 5.21 4.35 1.74
CA MET A 135 4.55 3.22 1.11
C MET A 135 3.03 3.38 1.24
N ASP A 136 2.34 3.57 0.12
CA ASP A 136 0.88 3.59 0.05
C ASP A 136 0.40 3.38 -1.40
N MET A 137 -0.91 3.30 -1.62
CA MET A 137 -1.52 3.19 -2.96
C MET A 137 -0.89 2.05 -3.78
N CYS A 138 -0.96 0.83 -3.26
CA CYS A 138 -0.26 -0.32 -3.82
C CYS A 138 -1.09 -1.08 -4.88
N SER A 139 -0.38 -1.72 -5.81
CA SER A 139 -0.90 -2.73 -6.71
C SER A 139 0.12 -3.85 -6.92
N PHE A 140 -0.29 -4.88 -7.65
CA PHE A 140 0.53 -6.04 -8.01
C PHE A 140 -0.10 -6.69 -9.26
N ASN A 141 0.52 -7.73 -9.82
CA ASN A 141 -0.05 -8.47 -10.94
C ASN A 141 -1.31 -9.26 -10.50
N PRO A 142 -2.52 -8.95 -11.02
CA PRO A 142 -3.76 -9.61 -10.57
C PRO A 142 -3.80 -11.14 -10.80
N ALA A 143 -2.97 -11.69 -11.69
CA ALA A 143 -2.83 -13.14 -11.88
C ALA A 143 -2.35 -13.88 -10.60
N PHE A 144 -1.75 -13.13 -9.67
CA PHE A 144 -1.20 -13.58 -8.40
C PHE A 144 -2.10 -13.26 -7.19
N LEU A 145 -3.32 -12.79 -7.41
CA LEU A 145 -4.27 -12.54 -6.31
C LEU A 145 -4.51 -13.82 -5.53
N GLY A 146 -4.29 -13.79 -4.21
CA GLY A 146 -4.45 -14.97 -3.36
C GLY A 146 -3.28 -15.95 -3.40
N LYS A 147 -2.20 -15.65 -4.15
CA LYS A 147 -1.07 -16.57 -4.39
C LYS A 147 0.24 -15.94 -3.93
N LYS A 148 1.23 -16.80 -3.64
CA LYS A 148 2.61 -16.36 -3.40
C LYS A 148 3.09 -15.60 -4.65
N TYR A 149 3.70 -14.45 -4.41
CA TYR A 149 4.02 -13.45 -5.42
C TYR A 149 5.36 -12.79 -5.06
N ARG A 150 6.01 -12.16 -6.04
CA ARG A 150 7.33 -11.55 -5.91
C ARG A 150 7.28 -10.03 -5.99
N TYR A 151 6.41 -9.47 -6.82
CA TYR A 151 6.45 -8.05 -7.17
C TYR A 151 5.21 -7.30 -6.70
N ALA A 152 5.45 -6.12 -6.13
CA ALA A 152 4.43 -5.12 -5.83
C ALA A 152 4.86 -3.76 -6.38
N TYR A 153 3.90 -2.90 -6.62
CA TYR A 153 4.09 -1.53 -7.08
C TYR A 153 3.33 -0.59 -6.15
N ALA A 154 3.90 0.56 -5.81
CA ALA A 154 3.26 1.49 -4.89
C ALA A 154 3.73 2.93 -5.07
N CYS A 155 3.03 3.87 -4.44
CA CYS A 155 3.58 5.19 -4.21
C CYS A 155 4.56 5.15 -3.04
N GLY A 156 5.81 5.55 -3.29
CA GLY A 156 6.87 5.63 -2.29
C GLY A 156 7.25 7.07 -1.95
N ALA A 157 8.44 7.22 -1.37
CA ALA A 157 8.96 8.55 -1.03
C ALA A 157 10.44 8.71 -1.36
N LYS A 158 10.77 9.82 -2.00
CA LYS A 158 12.09 10.43 -1.98
C LYS A 158 12.04 11.59 -0.99
N ARG A 159 12.65 11.37 0.17
CA ARG A 159 12.67 12.31 1.29
C ARG A 159 13.77 13.38 1.12
N PRO A 160 13.61 14.58 1.67
CA PRO A 160 12.46 15.04 2.47
C PRO A 160 11.21 15.29 1.60
N CYS A 161 10.03 14.93 2.11
CA CYS A 161 8.76 15.18 1.44
C CYS A 161 7.61 15.32 2.44
N ASN A 162 6.49 15.91 2.01
CA ASN A 162 5.26 16.00 2.80
C ASN A 162 4.14 15.08 2.27
N PHE A 163 4.40 14.41 1.14
CA PHE A 163 3.46 13.54 0.43
C PHE A 163 4.24 12.54 -0.44
N PRO A 164 3.72 11.33 -0.70
CA PRO A 164 4.36 10.37 -1.61
C PRO A 164 4.65 10.99 -2.98
N ASN A 165 5.86 10.79 -3.48
CA ASN A 165 6.40 11.48 -4.67
C ASN A 165 7.28 10.58 -5.56
N THR A 166 7.19 9.26 -5.36
CA THR A 166 7.84 8.27 -6.24
C THR A 166 6.84 7.20 -6.61
N LEU A 167 7.07 6.55 -7.76
CA LEU A 167 6.56 5.21 -7.99
C LEU A 167 7.65 4.23 -7.59
N THR A 168 7.27 3.12 -6.98
CA THR A 168 8.21 2.16 -6.43
C THR A 168 7.82 0.76 -6.85
N LYS A 169 8.75 0.04 -7.49
CA LYS A 169 8.68 -1.41 -7.70
C LYS A 169 9.41 -2.10 -6.56
N ILE A 170 8.78 -3.11 -5.97
CA ILE A 170 9.26 -3.85 -4.81
C ILE A 170 9.48 -5.30 -5.25
N ASP A 171 10.66 -5.85 -4.99
CA ASP A 171 10.97 -7.27 -5.10
C ASP A 171 11.01 -7.87 -3.69
N LEU A 172 10.00 -8.66 -3.34
CA LEU A 172 9.82 -9.25 -2.03
C LEU A 172 10.71 -10.47 -1.78
N VAL A 173 11.33 -11.02 -2.83
CA VAL A 173 12.26 -12.16 -2.74
C VAL A 173 13.67 -11.64 -2.52
N GLU A 174 14.13 -10.73 -3.38
CA GLU A 174 15.46 -10.11 -3.27
C GLU A 174 15.50 -9.02 -2.19
N LYS A 175 14.33 -8.61 -1.67
CA LYS A 175 14.16 -7.55 -0.66
C LYS A 175 14.77 -6.22 -1.13
N LYS A 176 14.50 -5.86 -2.38
CA LYS A 176 14.99 -4.64 -3.03
C LYS A 176 13.85 -3.83 -3.62
N ALA A 177 14.09 -2.53 -3.79
CA ALA A 177 13.15 -1.67 -4.50
C ALA A 177 13.83 -0.79 -5.55
N LYS A 178 13.06 -0.44 -6.59
CA LYS A 178 13.44 0.53 -7.62
C LYS A 178 12.44 1.67 -7.61
N ASN A 179 12.94 2.90 -7.67
CA ASN A 179 12.11 4.10 -7.60
C ASN A 179 12.18 4.88 -8.90
N TRP A 180 11.03 5.25 -9.45
CA TRP A 180 10.90 6.32 -10.43
C TRP A 180 10.56 7.62 -9.71
N HIS A 181 11.23 8.71 -10.08
CA HIS A 181 11.03 10.02 -9.50
C HIS A 181 11.38 11.12 -10.51
N GLU A 182 10.58 12.18 -10.54
CA GLU A 182 10.84 13.40 -11.30
C GLU A 182 10.57 14.61 -10.39
N ASP A 183 11.43 15.64 -10.45
CA ASP A 183 11.32 16.79 -9.56
C ASP A 183 10.02 17.58 -9.80
N GLY A 184 9.18 17.64 -8.76
CA GLY A 184 7.88 18.30 -8.83
C GLY A 184 6.75 17.45 -9.43
N ALA A 185 6.99 16.15 -9.65
CA ALA A 185 5.98 15.18 -10.01
C ALA A 185 5.36 14.53 -8.77
N ILE A 186 4.03 14.42 -8.76
CA ILE A 186 3.26 13.68 -7.75
C ILE A 186 2.46 12.58 -8.47
N PRO A 187 2.94 11.32 -8.45
CA PRO A 187 2.26 10.22 -9.10
C PRO A 187 1.07 9.71 -8.27
N SER A 188 0.01 9.28 -8.95
CA SER A 188 -1.10 8.50 -8.37
C SER A 188 -0.73 7.03 -8.25
N GLU A 189 -1.66 6.21 -7.74
CA GLU A 189 -1.57 4.75 -7.70
C GLU A 189 -0.97 4.18 -9.01
N PRO A 190 0.13 3.41 -8.94
CA PRO A 190 0.62 2.63 -10.07
C PRO A 190 -0.30 1.43 -10.33
N PHE A 191 -0.66 1.20 -11.59
CA PHE A 191 -1.45 0.06 -12.03
C PHE A 191 -0.60 -0.85 -12.91
N PHE A 192 -0.40 -2.09 -12.51
CA PHE A 192 0.25 -3.09 -13.35
C PHE A 192 -0.72 -3.65 -14.40
N VAL A 193 -0.27 -3.72 -15.65
CA VAL A 193 -0.97 -4.33 -16.77
C VAL A 193 -0.03 -5.32 -17.45
N ALA A 194 -0.34 -6.62 -17.33
CA ALA A 194 0.46 -7.68 -17.92
C ALA A 194 0.48 -7.58 -19.46
N ARG A 195 1.62 -7.90 -20.07
CA ARG A 195 1.68 -8.14 -21.51
C ARG A 195 0.80 -9.35 -21.86
N PRO A 196 0.01 -9.32 -22.95
CA PRO A 196 -0.71 -10.50 -23.39
C PRO A 196 0.25 -11.69 -23.62
N GLY A 197 -0.01 -12.81 -22.96
CA GLY A 197 0.84 -14.00 -23.03
C GLY A 197 2.09 -13.99 -22.13
N ALA A 198 2.24 -13.00 -21.24
CA ALA A 198 3.31 -12.95 -20.26
C ALA A 198 3.39 -14.22 -19.40
N THR A 199 4.61 -14.74 -19.22
CA THR A 199 4.91 -15.84 -18.30
C THR A 199 5.56 -15.36 -17.00
N GLU A 200 6.32 -14.26 -17.07
CA GLU A 200 6.94 -13.64 -15.91
C GLU A 200 5.96 -12.73 -15.18
N GLU A 201 6.09 -12.67 -13.84
CA GLU A 201 5.15 -11.92 -12.99
C GLU A 201 5.14 -10.41 -13.29
N ASP A 202 6.28 -9.84 -13.69
CA ASP A 202 6.47 -8.42 -13.96
C ASP A 202 6.57 -8.08 -15.46
N ASP A 203 6.33 -9.03 -16.38
CA ASP A 203 6.31 -8.76 -17.82
C ASP A 203 5.02 -8.04 -18.21
N GLY A 204 5.12 -6.72 -18.29
CA GLY A 204 4.02 -5.83 -18.55
C GLY A 204 4.43 -4.38 -18.43
N VAL A 205 3.47 -3.53 -18.11
CA VAL A 205 3.69 -2.10 -17.90
C VAL A 205 3.06 -1.66 -16.58
N VAL A 206 3.64 -0.63 -15.98
CA VAL A 206 3.07 0.06 -14.81
C VAL A 206 2.63 1.44 -15.25
N ILE A 207 1.35 1.74 -15.06
CA ILE A 207 0.72 2.98 -15.49
C ILE A 207 0.41 3.83 -14.26
N SER A 208 0.75 5.12 -14.28
CA SER A 208 0.36 6.07 -13.23
C SER A 208 0.00 7.41 -13.84
N MET A 209 -0.98 8.10 -13.24
CA MET A 209 -1.31 9.47 -13.60
C MET A 209 -0.51 10.41 -12.72
N VAL A 210 0.21 11.35 -13.33
CA VAL A 210 1.15 12.21 -12.61
C VAL A 210 0.70 13.65 -12.68
N SER A 211 0.66 14.30 -11.52
CA SER A 211 0.42 15.74 -11.39
C SER A 211 1.77 16.46 -11.33
N GLY A 212 2.01 17.40 -12.26
CA GLY A 212 3.24 18.18 -12.33
C GLY A 212 3.14 19.50 -11.56
N LYS A 213 4.30 20.04 -11.15
CA LYS A 213 4.45 21.28 -10.37
C LYS A 213 3.74 22.53 -10.94
N ASN A 214 3.56 22.59 -12.26
CA ASN A 214 2.92 23.72 -12.94
C ASN A 214 1.41 23.51 -13.14
N GLY A 215 0.82 22.52 -12.46
CA GLY A 215 -0.57 22.12 -12.66
C GLY A 215 -0.80 21.32 -13.93
N GLU A 216 0.25 20.86 -14.61
CA GLU A 216 0.15 19.95 -15.76
C GLU A 216 -0.18 18.52 -15.28
N GLY A 217 -0.73 17.70 -16.18
CA GLY A 217 -0.97 16.28 -15.91
C GLY A 217 -0.50 15.41 -17.07
N TYR A 218 -0.05 14.20 -16.77
CA TYR A 218 0.29 13.21 -17.79
C TYR A 218 0.08 11.78 -17.30
N ALA A 219 -0.19 10.86 -18.23
CA ALA A 219 -0.06 9.43 -18.00
C ALA A 219 1.40 9.03 -18.22
N LEU A 220 1.98 8.30 -17.27
CA LEU A 220 3.31 7.72 -17.31
C LEU A 220 3.21 6.21 -17.47
N LEU A 221 4.03 5.64 -18.34
CA LEU A 221 4.19 4.20 -18.52
C LEU A 221 5.63 3.81 -18.21
N LEU A 222 5.80 2.91 -17.25
CA LEU A 222 7.06 2.27 -16.91
C LEU A 222 7.04 0.81 -17.41
N ASP A 223 8.18 0.32 -17.88
CA ASP A 223 8.37 -1.11 -18.12
C ASP A 223 8.27 -1.88 -16.79
N GLY A 224 7.47 -2.94 -16.76
CA GLY A 224 7.22 -3.71 -15.54
C GLY A 224 8.46 -4.37 -14.96
N SER A 225 9.42 -4.75 -15.80
CA SER A 225 10.64 -5.49 -15.43
C SER A 225 11.81 -4.55 -15.09
N THR A 226 12.17 -3.64 -15.98
CA THR A 226 13.28 -2.69 -15.76
C THR A 226 12.90 -1.57 -14.80
N PHE A 227 11.61 -1.19 -14.81
CA PHE A 227 11.03 -0.03 -14.14
C PHE A 227 11.52 1.32 -14.70
N GLU A 228 11.97 1.31 -15.96
CA GLU A 228 12.34 2.50 -16.71
C GLU A 228 11.12 3.06 -17.46
N GLU A 229 11.12 4.37 -17.68
CA GLU A 229 10.07 5.02 -18.46
C GLU A 229 10.15 4.63 -19.94
N ILE A 230 9.03 4.17 -20.49
CA ILE A 230 8.91 3.80 -21.90
C ILE A 230 8.03 4.76 -22.70
N ALA A 231 7.11 5.46 -22.03
CA ALA A 231 6.25 6.46 -22.67
C ALA A 231 5.62 7.41 -21.66
N ARG A 232 5.25 8.61 -22.14
CA ARG A 232 4.35 9.54 -21.44
C ARG A 232 3.35 10.17 -22.40
N ALA A 233 2.12 10.38 -21.93
CA ALA A 233 1.07 11.06 -22.66
C ALA A 233 0.56 12.27 -21.87
N LYS A 234 0.77 13.49 -22.39
CA LYS A 234 0.36 14.73 -21.73
C LYS A 234 -1.15 14.95 -21.85
N PHE A 235 -1.76 15.44 -20.78
CA PHE A 235 -3.15 15.89 -20.80
C PHE A 235 -3.24 17.37 -21.23
N PRO A 236 -4.33 17.76 -21.92
CA PRO A 236 -4.56 19.16 -22.28
C PRO A 236 -5.11 20.00 -21.12
N TYR A 237 -5.18 19.43 -19.91
CA TYR A 237 -5.73 20.05 -18.71
C TYR A 237 -4.90 19.65 -17.48
N GLY A 238 -5.07 20.41 -16.40
CA GLY A 238 -4.46 20.07 -15.13
C GLY A 238 -5.14 18.91 -14.44
N LEU A 239 -4.32 18.09 -13.76
CA LEU A 239 -4.78 16.90 -13.06
C LEU A 239 -4.65 17.12 -11.55
N PRO A 240 -5.76 17.18 -10.79
CA PRO A 240 -5.72 17.04 -9.34
C PRO A 240 -5.29 15.62 -8.94
N TYR A 241 -4.64 15.49 -7.79
CA TYR A 241 -4.28 14.17 -7.25
C TYR A 241 -5.51 13.27 -7.10
N GLY A 242 -5.46 12.09 -7.73
CA GLY A 242 -6.48 11.05 -7.66
C GLY A 242 -6.14 9.93 -6.68
N LEU A 243 -7.14 9.11 -6.34
CA LEU A 243 -6.96 7.91 -5.51
C LEU A 243 -6.83 6.67 -6.41
N HIS A 244 -7.91 5.88 -6.49
CA HIS A 244 -7.88 4.58 -7.17
C HIS A 244 -8.43 4.60 -8.59
N GLY A 245 -8.09 3.56 -9.33
CA GLY A 245 -8.53 3.32 -10.70
C GLY A 245 -8.54 1.82 -11.04
N CYS A 246 -8.84 1.50 -12.28
CA CYS A 246 -8.72 0.13 -12.78
C CYS A 246 -8.40 0.11 -14.28
N TRP A 247 -7.74 -0.94 -14.72
CA TRP A 247 -7.55 -1.24 -16.13
C TRP A 247 -8.70 -2.12 -16.62
N VAL A 248 -9.32 -1.72 -17.73
CA VAL A 248 -10.35 -2.52 -18.40
C VAL A 248 -9.82 -2.88 -19.79
N PRO A 249 -9.47 -4.16 -20.04
CA PRO A 249 -8.96 -4.58 -21.35
C PRO A 249 -10.05 -4.42 -22.41
N LYS A 250 -9.64 -4.11 -23.64
CA LYS A 250 -10.54 -4.15 -24.79
C LYS A 250 -10.94 -5.62 -25.04
N THR A 251 -12.25 -5.87 -25.07
CA THR A 251 -12.83 -7.18 -25.39
C THR A 251 -12.67 -7.52 -26.87
#